data_AF-A0A6G3ZS78-F1
#
_entry.id   AF-A0A6G3ZS78-F1
#
_cell.length_a   1.000
_cell.length_b   1.000
_cell.length_c   1.000
_cell.angle_alpha   90.00
_cell.angle_beta   90.00
_cell.angle_gamma   90.00
#
_symmetry.space_group_name_H-M   'P 1'
#
loop_
_entity.id
_entity.type
_entity.pdbx_description
1 polymer ?
#
loop_
_entity_poly.entity_id
_entity_poly.type
_entity_poly.pdbx_seq_one_letter_code
_entity_poly.pdbx_strand_id
1 'polypeptide(L)'
;MTVGTRLLSERLIKNHFPHLRYVRIHTQGRNEATIYAWNEDLQLPEKEIRDLRQFASDYLQPYICFKVKSYNSVQTDHIPHVHDLPESIIQTAMTRNLDQYGIVAAINRLFSGGHLRFDRYDSIRGTIHFEFQASKHLPSVDKELITTYLSEMIPLGSNCEVAFSS
;
A
#
# COMPACT_ATOMS: atom_id res chain seq x y z
N MET A 1 -8.14 15.50 1.87
CA MET A 1 -8.37 14.12 2.37
C MET A 1 -7.01 13.59 2.80
N THR A 2 -6.84 13.28 4.08
CA THR A 2 -5.62 12.64 4.62
C THR A 2 -5.59 11.20 4.11
N VAL A 3 -4.72 10.93 3.14
CA VAL A 3 -4.57 9.60 2.56
C VAL A 3 -3.62 8.82 3.45
N GLY A 4 -4.09 7.71 4.03
CA GLY A 4 -3.20 6.75 4.66
C GLY A 4 -2.80 5.66 3.68
N THR A 5 -1.49 5.42 3.54
CA THR A 5 -0.93 4.31 2.76
C THR A 5 -0.87 3.03 3.60
N ARG A 6 -0.57 1.90 2.96
CA ARG A 6 -0.27 0.63 3.65
C ARG A 6 0.79 0.82 4.74
N LEU A 7 1.93 1.39 4.39
CA LEU A 7 3.08 1.56 5.28
C LEU A 7 2.75 2.44 6.50
N LEU A 8 2.03 3.54 6.28
CA LEU A 8 1.61 4.41 7.38
C LEU A 8 0.64 3.67 8.32
N SER A 9 -0.36 2.98 7.78
CA SER A 9 -1.32 2.22 8.58
C SER A 9 -0.65 1.09 9.37
N GLU A 10 0.30 0.36 8.78
CA GLU A 10 1.09 -0.66 9.49
C GLU A 10 1.89 -0.07 10.65
N ARG A 11 2.52 1.09 10.44
CA ARG A 11 3.25 1.80 11.50
C ARG A 11 2.32 2.22 12.64
N LEU A 12 1.13 2.71 12.32
CA LEU A 12 0.14 3.09 13.33
C LEU A 12 -0.30 1.89 14.17
N ILE A 13 -0.56 0.74 13.53
CA ILE A 13 -0.88 -0.51 14.24
C ILE A 13 0.28 -0.91 15.16
N LYS A 14 1.52 -0.94 14.66
CA LYS A 14 2.69 -1.33 15.48
C LYS A 14 2.93 -0.40 16.66
N ASN A 15 2.67 0.90 16.49
CA ASN A 15 2.80 1.85 17.58
C ASN A 15 1.72 1.64 18.67
N HIS A 16 0.51 1.24 18.27
CA HIS A 16 -0.61 1.03 19.20
C HIS A 16 -0.57 -0.36 19.85
N PHE A 17 -0.13 -1.38 19.11
CA PHE A 17 -0.01 -2.77 19.53
C PHE A 17 1.45 -3.24 19.44
N PRO A 18 2.34 -2.79 20.34
CA PRO A 18 3.78 -3.07 20.23
C PRO A 18 4.14 -4.56 20.37
N HIS A 19 3.26 -5.39 20.92
CA HIS A 19 3.42 -6.84 21.01
C HIS A 19 3.20 -7.56 19.66
N LEU A 20 2.57 -6.91 18.68
CA LEU A 20 2.41 -7.45 17.33
C LEU A 20 3.72 -7.32 16.56
N ARG A 21 4.46 -8.42 16.46
CA ARG A 21 5.75 -8.48 15.78
C ARG A 21 5.60 -8.40 14.27
N TYR A 22 4.63 -9.14 13.74
CA TYR A 22 4.37 -9.24 12.31
C TYR A 22 3.07 -8.52 12.01
N VAL A 23 3.12 -7.53 11.12
CA VAL A 23 1.95 -6.80 10.66
C VAL A 23 2.15 -6.53 9.17
N ARG A 24 1.18 -6.94 8.35
CA ARG A 24 1.09 -6.62 6.93
C ARG A 24 -0.34 -6.25 6.62
N ILE A 25 -0.56 -5.23 5.82
CA ILE A 25 -1.86 -4.89 5.27
C ILE A 25 -1.80 -5.11 3.77
N HIS A 26 -2.86 -5.69 3.20
CA HIS A 26 -3.01 -5.80 1.76
C HIS A 26 -4.37 -5.28 1.33
N THR A 27 -4.40 -4.62 0.18
CA THR A 27 -5.62 -4.16 -0.47
C THR A 27 -5.65 -4.66 -1.91
N GLN A 28 -6.86 -4.94 -2.40
CA GLN A 28 -7.11 -5.33 -3.78
C GLN A 28 -8.02 -4.32 -4.48
N GLY A 29 -8.18 -3.12 -3.90
CA GLY A 29 -9.16 -2.13 -4.34
C GLY A 29 -10.51 -2.26 -3.62
N ARG A 30 -11.54 -1.63 -4.20
CA ARG A 30 -12.93 -1.64 -3.73
C ARG A 30 -13.13 -1.23 -2.27
N ASN A 31 -12.23 -0.41 -1.74
CA ASN A 31 -12.24 -0.01 -0.33
C ASN A 31 -12.20 -1.21 0.64
N GLU A 32 -11.54 -2.30 0.25
CA GLU A 32 -11.29 -3.43 1.15
C GLU A 32 -9.80 -3.55 1.46
N ALA A 33 -9.49 -3.89 2.72
CA ALA A 33 -8.14 -4.22 3.13
C ALA A 33 -8.16 -5.36 4.15
N THR A 34 -7.16 -6.23 4.09
CA THR A 34 -6.94 -7.28 5.09
C THR A 34 -5.66 -6.98 5.87
N ILE A 35 -5.79 -6.96 7.19
CA ILE A 35 -4.68 -6.87 8.14
C ILE A 35 -4.29 -8.30 8.51
N TYR A 36 -3.04 -8.64 8.27
CA TYR A 36 -2.39 -9.89 8.66
C TYR A 36 -1.49 -9.59 9.84
N ALA A 37 -1.68 -10.29 10.96
CA ALA A 37 -0.92 -10.02 12.17
C ALA A 37 -0.54 -11.29 12.94
N TRP A 38 0.60 -11.21 13.64
CA TRP A 38 1.04 -12.13 14.68
C TRP A 38 1.77 -11.40 15.79
N ASN A 39 1.56 -11.88 17.00
CA ASN A 39 2.40 -11.55 18.15
C ASN A 39 3.75 -12.31 18.10
N GLU A 40 4.55 -12.18 19.16
CA GLU A 40 5.88 -12.81 19.25
C GLU A 40 5.81 -14.35 19.25
N ASP A 41 4.70 -14.92 19.72
CA ASP A 41 4.46 -16.37 19.77
C ASP A 41 3.89 -16.95 18.46
N LEU A 42 3.85 -16.15 17.39
CA LEU A 42 3.26 -16.51 16.10
C LEU A 42 1.76 -16.85 16.20
N GLN A 43 1.06 -16.14 17.09
CA GLN A 43 -0.37 -16.30 17.30
C GLN A 43 -1.12 -15.00 17.04
N LEU A 44 -2.42 -15.14 16.79
CA LEU A 44 -3.35 -14.02 16.77
C LEU A 44 -4.62 -14.42 17.55
N PRO A 45 -4.61 -14.28 18.88
CA PRO A 45 -5.76 -14.59 19.72
C PRO A 45 -7.02 -13.81 19.31
N GLU A 46 -8.20 -14.38 19.53
CA GLU A 46 -9.47 -13.75 19.11
C GLU A 46 -9.68 -12.34 19.69
N LYS A 47 -9.16 -12.10 20.90
CA LYS A 47 -9.19 -10.76 21.51
C LYS A 47 -8.43 -9.76 20.65
N GLU A 48 -7.21 -10.08 20.21
CA GLU A 48 -6.41 -9.21 19.35
C GLU A 48 -7.09 -8.99 17.98
N ILE A 49 -7.78 -10.00 17.45
CA ILE A 49 -8.59 -9.84 16.23
C ILE A 49 -9.66 -8.76 16.42
N ARG A 50 -10.40 -8.80 17.54
CA ARG A 50 -11.44 -7.81 17.84
C ARG A 50 -10.84 -6.42 18.08
N ASP A 51 -9.77 -6.34 18.86
CA ASP A 51 -9.09 -5.09 19.20
C ASP A 51 -8.51 -4.43 17.94
N LEU A 52 -7.90 -5.20 17.03
CA LEU A 52 -7.40 -4.70 15.74
C LEU A 52 -8.52 -4.20 14.82
N ARG A 53 -9.67 -4.90 14.77
CA ARG A 53 -10.83 -4.45 13.98
C ARG A 53 -11.37 -3.13 14.51
N GLN A 54 -11.51 -3.02 15.83
CA GLN A 54 -11.98 -1.79 16.46
C GLN A 54 -11.00 -0.64 16.19
N PHE A 55 -9.71 -0.85 16.42
CA PHE A 55 -8.68 0.14 16.12
C PHE A 55 -8.71 0.58 14.65
N ALA A 56 -8.84 -0.36 13.72
CA ALA A 56 -8.92 -0.04 12.30
C ALA A 56 -10.13 0.84 11.97
N SER A 57 -11.28 0.56 12.58
CA SER A 57 -12.49 1.38 12.43
C SER A 57 -12.34 2.79 13.00
N ASP A 58 -11.64 2.93 14.13
CA ASP A 58 -11.56 4.19 14.87
C ASP A 58 -10.44 5.12 14.37
N TYR A 59 -9.32 4.54 13.92
CA TYR A 59 -8.08 5.28 13.67
C TYR A 59 -7.54 5.15 12.25
N LEU A 60 -7.99 4.16 11.48
CA LEU A 60 -7.64 4.04 10.06
C LEU A 60 -8.75 4.65 9.19
N GLN A 61 -8.67 4.40 7.89
CA GLN A 61 -9.40 5.15 6.88
C GLN A 61 -10.88 4.72 6.93
N PRO A 62 -11.81 5.66 7.18
CA PRO A 62 -13.18 5.33 7.60
C PRO A 62 -14.03 4.66 6.50
N TYR A 63 -13.62 4.79 5.24
CA TYR A 63 -14.31 4.19 4.10
C TYR A 63 -13.81 2.79 3.76
N ILE A 64 -12.82 2.25 4.47
CA ILE A 64 -12.24 0.92 4.20
C ILE A 64 -12.90 -0.13 5.09
N CYS A 65 -13.37 -1.22 4.47
CA CYS A 65 -13.79 -2.41 5.19
C CYS A 65 -12.56 -3.27 5.52
N PHE A 66 -12.21 -3.35 6.80
CA PHE A 66 -11.07 -4.10 7.29
C PHE A 66 -11.43 -5.53 7.69
N LYS A 67 -10.70 -6.50 7.13
CA LYS A 67 -10.64 -7.88 7.61
C LYS A 67 -9.37 -8.06 8.42
N VAL A 68 -9.39 -8.97 9.39
CA VAL A 68 -8.21 -9.31 10.19
C VAL A 68 -8.01 -10.82 10.14
N LYS A 69 -6.80 -11.24 9.78
CA LYS A 69 -6.38 -12.64 9.64
C LYS A 69 -5.02 -12.87 10.32
N SER A 70 -4.74 -14.12 10.64
CA SER A 70 -3.44 -14.58 11.12
C SER A 70 -2.36 -14.41 10.04
N TYR A 71 -1.12 -14.12 10.43
CA TYR A 71 -0.06 -13.78 9.47
C TYR A 71 0.33 -14.94 8.54
N ASN A 72 0.20 -16.21 8.96
CA ASN A 72 0.38 -17.35 8.05
C ASN A 72 -0.55 -17.33 6.83
N SER A 73 -1.72 -16.68 6.91
CA SER A 73 -2.65 -16.59 5.79
C SER A 73 -2.13 -15.76 4.61
N VAL A 74 -1.03 -15.00 4.80
CA VAL A 74 -0.36 -14.26 3.71
C VAL A 74 0.01 -15.19 2.55
N GLN A 75 0.47 -16.41 2.83
CA GLN A 75 0.83 -17.38 1.79
C GLN A 75 -0.39 -17.94 1.06
N THR A 76 -1.43 -18.32 1.81
CA THR A 76 -2.65 -18.88 1.24
C THR A 76 -3.45 -17.85 0.44
N ASP A 77 -3.36 -16.58 0.83
CA ASP A 77 -4.00 -15.45 0.13
C ASP A 77 -3.11 -14.91 -1.01
N HIS A 78 -1.95 -15.52 -1.30
CA HIS A 78 -1.01 -15.12 -2.35
C HIS A 78 -0.57 -13.65 -2.25
N ILE A 79 -0.38 -13.15 -1.03
CA ILE A 79 0.06 -11.78 -0.81
C ILE A 79 1.53 -11.64 -1.23
N PRO A 80 1.88 -10.68 -2.09
CA PRO A 80 3.26 -10.49 -2.53
C PRO A 80 4.22 -10.26 -1.37
N HIS A 81 5.44 -10.76 -1.51
CA HIS A 81 6.51 -10.53 -0.54
C HIS A 81 6.88 -9.04 -0.47
N VAL A 82 7.38 -8.63 0.70
CA VAL A 82 7.89 -7.28 0.90
C VAL A 82 9.21 -7.17 0.14
N HIS A 83 9.29 -6.25 -0.81
CA HIS A 83 10.53 -5.88 -1.47
C HIS A 83 11.26 -4.81 -0.67
N ASP A 84 12.59 -4.76 -0.80
CA ASP A 84 13.36 -3.62 -0.30
C ASP A 84 12.91 -2.36 -1.03
N LEU A 85 12.47 -1.36 -0.26
CA LEU A 85 11.99 -0.08 -0.78
C LEU A 85 13.07 0.99 -0.58
N PRO A 86 13.30 1.85 -1.59
CA PRO A 86 14.13 3.03 -1.39
C PRO A 86 13.60 3.88 -0.23
N GLU A 87 14.50 4.46 0.56
CA GLU A 87 14.13 5.30 1.70
C GLU A 87 13.18 6.43 1.29
N SER A 88 13.38 7.03 0.11
CA SER A 88 12.51 8.07 -0.44
C SER A 88 11.06 7.61 -0.64
N ILE A 89 10.84 6.35 -1.04
CA ILE A 89 9.51 5.74 -1.17
C ILE A 89 8.89 5.54 0.21
N ILE A 90 9.66 5.02 1.17
CA ILE A 90 9.20 4.82 2.55
C ILE A 90 8.77 6.15 3.18
N GLN A 91 9.61 7.19 3.09
CA GLN A 91 9.29 8.51 3.66
C GLN A 91 8.06 9.14 3.00
N THR A 92 7.94 9.00 1.67
CA THR A 92 6.77 9.49 0.94
C THR A 92 5.51 8.77 1.41
N ALA A 93 5.53 7.44 1.48
CA ALA A 93 4.39 6.63 1.93
C ALA A 93 4.00 6.92 3.39
N MET A 94 4.94 7.33 4.25
CA MET A 94 4.66 7.71 5.64
C MET A 94 4.04 9.12 5.79
N THR A 95 3.91 9.89 4.70
CA THR A 95 3.37 11.24 4.73
C THR A 95 1.84 11.22 4.83
N ARG A 96 1.28 11.81 5.90
CA ARG A 96 -0.18 11.82 6.17
C ARG A 96 -1.02 12.51 5.10
N ASN A 97 -0.46 13.49 4.41
CA ASN A 97 -1.15 14.29 3.38
C ASN A 97 -0.65 13.95 1.97
N LEU A 98 -0.24 12.70 1.75
CA LEU A 98 0.21 12.28 0.43
C LEU A 98 -0.96 12.34 -0.55
N ASP A 99 -0.83 13.16 -1.59
CA ASP A 99 -1.80 13.27 -2.67
C ASP A 99 -1.23 12.72 -3.98
N GLN A 100 -2.05 12.76 -5.03
CA GLN A 100 -1.65 12.28 -6.36
C GLN A 100 -0.39 12.97 -6.90
N TYR A 101 -0.18 14.26 -6.58
CA TYR A 101 0.98 15.01 -7.06
C TYR A 101 2.24 14.57 -6.32
N GLY A 102 2.15 14.33 -5.01
CA GLY A 102 3.24 13.78 -4.21
C GLY A 102 3.66 12.38 -4.68
N ILE A 103 2.69 11.51 -4.98
CA ILE A 103 2.95 10.16 -5.51
C ILE A 103 3.69 10.24 -6.85
N VAL A 104 3.17 11.04 -7.78
CA VAL A 104 3.77 11.22 -9.10
C VAL A 104 5.18 11.81 -9.00
N ALA A 105 5.36 12.85 -8.20
CA ALA A 105 6.66 13.47 -8.00
C ALA A 105 7.70 12.50 -7.42
N ALA A 106 7.30 11.59 -6.51
CA ALA A 106 8.21 10.61 -5.93
C ALA A 106 8.73 9.61 -6.98
N ILE A 107 7.86 9.10 -7.86
CA ILE A 107 8.28 8.22 -8.95
C ILE A 107 9.16 8.95 -9.96
N ASN A 108 8.76 10.16 -10.38
CA ASN A 108 9.52 10.92 -11.39
C ASN A 108 10.92 11.33 -10.92
N ARG A 109 11.14 11.45 -9.60
CA ARG A 109 12.48 11.67 -9.04
C ARG A 109 13.39 10.44 -9.15
N LEU A 110 12.83 9.24 -9.10
CA LEU A 110 13.59 7.99 -9.14
C LEU A 110 13.84 7.50 -10.57
N PHE A 111 12.90 7.75 -11.49
CA PHE A 111 12.96 7.26 -12.86
C PHE A 111 13.09 8.41 -13.84
N SER A 112 14.32 8.83 -14.11
CA SER A 112 14.63 9.94 -15.03
C SER A 112 14.44 9.59 -16.52
N GLY A 113 14.13 8.33 -16.84
CA GLY A 113 13.91 7.84 -18.21
C GLY A 113 12.50 8.07 -18.76
N GLY A 114 11.69 8.88 -18.09
CA GLY A 114 10.31 9.16 -18.49
C GLY A 114 9.57 10.03 -17.49
N HIS A 115 8.26 10.11 -17.66
CA HIS A 115 7.39 10.86 -16.77
C HIS A 115 6.10 10.07 -16.49
N LEU A 116 5.84 9.83 -15.21
CA LEU A 116 4.57 9.32 -14.71
C LEU A 116 3.56 10.46 -14.64
N ARG A 117 2.32 10.20 -15.07
CA ARG A 117 1.17 11.07 -14.83
C ARG A 117 -0.01 10.25 -14.34
N PHE A 118 -0.90 10.90 -13.59
CA PHE A 118 -2.23 10.38 -13.33
C PHE A 118 -3.06 10.39 -14.61
N ASP A 119 -3.74 9.29 -14.93
CA ASP A 119 -4.69 9.21 -16.03
C ASP A 119 -6.12 9.36 -15.51
N ARG A 120 -6.59 8.39 -14.72
CA ARG A 120 -7.95 8.34 -14.21
C ARG A 120 -8.09 7.48 -12.96
N TYR A 121 -9.25 7.59 -12.30
CA TYR A 121 -9.66 6.68 -11.24
C TYR A 121 -10.88 5.87 -11.69
N ASP A 122 -10.76 4.54 -11.70
CA ASP A 122 -11.89 3.62 -11.85
C ASP A 122 -12.52 3.36 -10.49
N SER A 123 -13.64 4.03 -10.23
CA SER A 123 -14.37 3.91 -8.96
C SER A 123 -15.07 2.56 -8.77
N ILE A 124 -15.33 1.81 -9.84
CA ILE A 124 -15.99 0.49 -9.77
C ILE A 124 -14.98 -0.54 -9.26
N ARG A 125 -13.74 -0.47 -9.75
CA ARG A 125 -12.64 -1.35 -9.32
C ARG A 125 -11.92 -0.81 -8.09
N GLY A 126 -12.00 0.49 -7.83
CA GLY A 126 -11.15 1.19 -6.88
C GLY A 126 -9.70 1.21 -7.34
N THR A 127 -9.46 1.37 -8.65
CA THR A 127 -8.13 1.32 -9.27
C THR A 127 -7.73 2.70 -9.76
N ILE A 128 -6.53 3.13 -9.36
CA ILE A 128 -5.90 4.35 -9.85
C ILE A 128 -5.04 3.99 -11.07
N HIS A 129 -5.37 4.58 -12.21
CA HIS A 129 -4.61 4.38 -13.44
C HIS A 129 -3.60 5.51 -13.59
N PHE A 130 -2.36 5.10 -13.82
CA PHE A 130 -1.26 5.97 -14.19
C PHE A 130 -0.77 5.65 -15.60
N GLU A 131 -0.15 6.63 -16.23
CA GLU A 131 0.60 6.43 -17.47
C GLU A 131 2.05 6.84 -17.23
N PHE A 132 2.99 5.96 -17.58
CA PHE A 132 4.41 6.28 -17.63
C PHE A 132 4.84 6.42 -19.09
N GLN A 133 5.11 7.65 -19.51
CA GLN A 133 5.62 7.95 -20.83
C GLN A 133 7.15 7.92 -20.78
N ALA A 134 7.74 6.87 -21.32
CA ALA A 134 9.18 6.69 -21.35
C ALA A 134 9.82 7.49 -22.49
N SER A 135 10.94 8.15 -22.23
CA SER A 135 11.71 8.87 -23.27
C SER A 135 12.61 7.95 -24.09
N LYS A 136 12.76 6.70 -23.65
CA LYS A 136 13.55 5.63 -24.27
C LYS A 136 12.95 4.27 -23.91
N HIS A 137 13.47 3.20 -24.50
CA HIS A 137 13.09 1.86 -24.09
C HIS A 137 13.27 1.66 -22.58
N LEU A 138 12.18 1.30 -21.90
CA LEU A 138 12.15 1.07 -20.46
C LEU A 138 12.26 -0.45 -20.19
N PRO A 139 13.34 -0.91 -19.54
CA PRO A 139 13.51 -2.31 -19.15
C PRO A 139 12.33 -2.85 -18.34
N SER A 140 12.05 -4.14 -18.43
CA SER A 140 10.97 -4.79 -17.65
C SER A 140 11.14 -4.62 -16.14
N VAL A 141 12.38 -4.70 -15.65
CA VAL A 141 12.69 -4.49 -14.23
C VAL A 141 12.28 -3.09 -13.74
N ASP A 142 12.46 -2.05 -14.54
CA ASP A 142 12.05 -0.70 -14.15
C ASP A 142 10.52 -0.58 -14.12
N LYS A 143 9.82 -1.25 -15.05
CA LYS A 143 8.35 -1.30 -15.05
C LYS A 143 7.80 -1.97 -13.79
N GLU A 144 8.41 -3.08 -13.39
CA GLU A 144 8.08 -3.80 -12.16
C GLU A 144 8.35 -2.94 -10.93
N LEU A 145 9.51 -2.28 -10.86
CA LEU A 145 9.86 -1.40 -9.73
C LEU A 145 8.91 -0.20 -9.63
N ILE A 146 8.57 0.46 -10.75
CA ILE A 146 7.59 1.55 -10.77
C ILE A 146 6.25 1.08 -10.20
N THR A 147 5.76 -0.08 -10.66
CA THR A 147 4.48 -0.65 -10.21
C THR A 147 4.52 -0.99 -8.72
N THR A 148 5.60 -1.63 -8.26
CA THR A 148 5.81 -1.97 -6.85
C THR A 148 5.85 -0.72 -5.98
N TYR A 149 6.64 0.29 -6.34
CA TYR A 149 6.75 1.52 -5.54
C TYR A 149 5.44 2.31 -5.49
N LEU A 150 4.69 2.33 -6.59
CA LEU A 150 3.35 2.93 -6.60
C LEU A 150 2.39 2.22 -5.66
N SER A 151 2.39 0.88 -5.66
CA SER A 151 1.51 0.08 -4.79
C SER A 151 1.73 0.35 -3.29
N GLU A 152 2.92 0.87 -2.94
CA GLU A 152 3.30 1.22 -1.57
C GLU A 152 2.91 2.65 -1.19
N MET A 153 2.67 3.52 -2.17
CA MET A 153 2.35 4.94 -1.98
C MET A 153 0.89 5.29 -2.26
N ILE A 154 0.13 4.40 -2.90
CA ILE A 154 -1.30 4.64 -3.15
C ILE A 154 -2.12 4.64 -1.85
N PRO A 155 -3.29 5.31 -1.86
CA PRO A 155 -4.27 5.20 -0.79
C PRO A 155 -4.59 3.74 -0.46
N LEU A 156 -4.60 3.41 0.84
CA LEU A 156 -5.11 2.13 1.29
C LEU A 156 -6.57 1.97 0.82
N GLY A 157 -6.95 0.76 0.43
CA GLY A 157 -8.28 0.49 -0.13
C GLY A 157 -8.37 0.70 -1.65
N SER A 158 -7.32 1.25 -2.27
CA SER A 158 -7.20 1.36 -3.72
C SER A 158 -6.16 0.39 -4.27
N ASN A 159 -6.32 0.03 -5.54
CA ASN A 159 -5.28 -0.63 -6.33
C ASN A 159 -4.67 0.37 -7.34
N CYS A 160 -3.57 0.00 -7.99
CA CYS A 160 -3.00 0.81 -9.08
C CYS A 160 -2.60 -0.02 -10.29
N GLU A 161 -2.71 0.59 -11.46
CA GLU A 161 -2.23 0.05 -12.73
C GLU A 161 -1.42 1.13 -13.46
N VAL A 162 -0.39 0.71 -14.19
CA VAL A 162 0.47 1.61 -14.96
C VAL A 162 0.47 1.17 -16.43
N ALA A 163 0.01 2.07 -17.30
CA ALA A 163 0.22 1.92 -18.74
C ALA A 163 1.61 2.46 -19.09
N PHE A 164 2.40 1.67 -19.81
CA PHE A 164 3.73 2.08 -20.28
C PHE A 164 3.66 2.40 -21.77
N SER A 165 3.95 3.64 -22.11
CA SER A 165 4.05 4.13 -23.49
C SER A 165 5.45 4.65 -23.77
N SER A 166 5.85 4.63 -25.04
CA SER A 166 7.15 5.10 -25.54
C SER A 166 6.96 5.84 -26.85
#